data_AF-A0A7V3BP55-F1
#
_entry.id   AF-A0A7V3BP55-F1
#
_cell.length_a   1.000
_cell.length_b   1.000
_cell.length_c   1.000
_cell.angle_alpha   90.00
_cell.angle_beta   90.00
_cell.angle_gamma   90.00
#
_symmetry.space_group_name_H-M   'P 1'
#
loop_
_entity.id
_entity.type
_entity.pdbx_description
1 polymer ?
#
loop_
_entity_poly.entity_id
_entity_poly.type
_entity_poly.pdbx_seq_one_letter_code
_entity_poly.pdbx_strand_id
1 'polypeptide(L)'
;MPEAAAILLIEDEARLCKNLQTLLQLEGYRVITAANGLEGLNILQQESFDLVITDVVMPHMDGFQVMDHLREHCPDTVVVAITAYVSTESAIDALRHGAYDYIAKPFDFDLMHLVIKRALEKARMQKAFRHHMSELERLIAERTRDLSETNEFLRRSLVDLQAVQEQLILTEKIRTLGELTAVVAHELRDPLGLIIGFTQVLKEMAPPGSTMKAKLEEVTQAAARCHQIVDSLFAFTWRQPPHKVYTDINSLCEKVLAALAFQVDLNHILLERRFDNNLPHPMADPQQLQQALFNIALNACQAIMTNRGEGKLVVETKLDQGMILIACHDDGPGIPQEHLVKIFDPFFTTKAGRAGLGLSVAYGIIEAHGGKLSAHNRVPEGATFLVKLPLGGMTSPGDASLNVVHRSLPGKRVLVIDSDEKNLALLQDVVRHLGHQVEGVYSPQELLERIVRESYDLLIIRIDLPGIDGPALYRRVHLIRPELAQHAIFIADDMLSDEHSRFLEQLSCPLLRKPFSIADIEATMRRALQT
;
A
#
# COMPACT_ATOMS: atom_id res chain seq x y z
N MET A 1 -3.43 3.36 -69.52
CA MET A 1 -2.83 4.34 -70.46
C MET A 1 -2.41 5.54 -69.62
N PRO A 2 -1.16 6.03 -69.71
CA PRO A 2 -0.81 7.27 -69.03
C PRO A 2 -1.74 8.38 -69.53
N GLU A 3 -2.27 9.18 -68.61
CA GLU A 3 -3.14 10.30 -68.92
C GLU A 3 -2.37 11.27 -69.84
N ALA A 4 -3.01 11.71 -70.94
CA ALA A 4 -2.38 12.62 -71.89
C ALA A 4 -2.09 13.95 -71.16
N ALA A 5 -0.84 14.40 -71.19
CA ALA A 5 -0.45 15.62 -70.48
C ALA A 5 -1.26 16.82 -71.02
N ALA A 6 -1.75 17.65 -70.11
CA ALA A 6 -2.59 18.79 -70.42
C ALA A 6 -1.71 20.04 -70.61
N ILE A 7 -1.79 20.65 -71.79
CA ILE A 7 -1.05 21.85 -72.16
C ILE A 7 -2.03 22.99 -72.43
N LEU A 8 -1.79 24.14 -71.81
CA LEU A 8 -2.47 25.39 -72.15
C LEU A 8 -1.56 26.21 -73.07
N LEU A 9 -2.01 26.49 -74.29
CA LEU A 9 -1.31 27.32 -75.26
C LEU A 9 -1.96 28.71 -75.32
N ILE A 10 -1.20 29.75 -75.00
CA ILE A 10 -1.65 31.15 -75.01
C ILE A 10 -0.91 31.87 -76.14
N GLU A 11 -1.62 32.21 -77.21
CA GLU A 11 -1.07 32.77 -78.45
C GLU A 11 -2.15 33.59 -79.17
N ASP A 12 -1.88 34.85 -79.44
CA ASP A 12 -2.85 35.81 -80.00
C ASP A 12 -2.97 35.68 -81.54
N GLU A 13 -1.96 35.17 -82.23
CA GLU A 13 -2.04 34.89 -83.66
C GLU A 13 -2.84 33.60 -83.93
N ALA A 14 -4.12 33.75 -84.29
CA ALA A 14 -5.04 32.62 -84.51
C ALA A 14 -4.55 31.53 -85.48
N ARG A 15 -3.79 31.91 -86.53
CA ARG A 15 -3.21 30.95 -87.49
C ARG A 15 -2.10 30.12 -86.85
N LEU A 16 -1.22 30.78 -86.11
CA LEU A 16 -0.11 30.15 -85.43
C LEU A 16 -0.60 29.26 -84.27
N CYS A 17 -1.52 29.78 -83.46
CA CYS A 17 -2.16 29.04 -82.37
C CYS A 17 -2.78 27.73 -82.87
N LYS A 18 -3.54 27.77 -83.98
CA LYS A 18 -4.14 26.57 -84.59
C LYS A 18 -3.11 25.57 -85.13
N ASN A 19 -2.02 26.05 -85.72
CA ASN A 19 -0.95 25.19 -86.21
C ASN A 19 -0.23 24.47 -85.05
N LEU A 20 0.17 25.22 -84.02
CA LEU A 20 0.82 24.67 -82.83
C LEU A 20 -0.11 23.71 -82.07
N GLN A 21 -1.40 24.05 -81.93
CA GLN A 21 -2.39 23.17 -81.34
C GLN A 21 -2.48 21.83 -82.09
N THR A 22 -2.56 21.86 -83.42
CA THR A 22 -2.64 20.64 -84.24
C THR A 22 -1.39 19.78 -84.07
N LEU A 23 -0.21 20.38 -84.07
CA LEU A 23 1.06 19.65 -83.91
C LEU A 23 1.18 18.99 -82.53
N LEU A 24 0.87 19.71 -81.46
CA LEU A 24 0.92 19.17 -80.10
C LEU A 24 -0.14 18.10 -79.86
N GLN A 25 -1.32 18.21 -80.50
CA GLN A 25 -2.34 17.15 -80.46
C GLN A 25 -1.91 15.90 -81.22
N LEU A 26 -1.18 16.03 -82.35
CA LEU A 26 -0.61 14.88 -83.07
C LEU A 26 0.44 14.13 -82.24
N GLU A 27 1.19 14.85 -81.41
CA GLU A 27 2.11 14.28 -80.41
C GLU A 27 1.40 13.64 -79.21
N GLY A 28 0.06 13.68 -79.16
CA GLY A 28 -0.76 13.01 -78.15
C GLY A 28 -1.03 13.82 -76.90
N TYR A 29 -0.79 15.14 -76.90
CA TYR A 29 -1.09 16.03 -75.79
C TYR A 29 -2.54 16.55 -75.84
N ARG A 30 -3.16 16.75 -74.67
CA ARG A 30 -4.44 17.48 -74.57
C ARG A 30 -4.13 18.96 -74.57
N VAL A 31 -4.47 19.66 -75.65
CA VAL A 31 -4.18 21.10 -75.79
C VAL A 31 -5.43 21.94 -75.75
N ILE A 32 -5.45 22.88 -74.79
CA ILE A 32 -6.45 23.95 -74.69
C ILE A 32 -5.76 25.26 -75.08
N THR A 33 -6.48 26.14 -75.79
CA THR A 33 -5.92 27.37 -76.35
C THR A 33 -6.60 28.60 -75.76
N ALA A 34 -5.85 29.68 -75.58
CA ALA A 34 -6.35 31.00 -75.22
C ALA A 34 -5.76 32.06 -76.16
N ALA A 35 -6.53 33.10 -76.47
CA ALA A 35 -6.12 34.16 -77.40
C ALA A 35 -5.37 35.32 -76.74
N ASN A 36 -5.29 35.36 -75.41
CA ASN A 36 -4.53 36.36 -74.64
C ASN A 36 -4.31 35.87 -73.20
N GLY A 37 -3.44 36.54 -72.44
CA GLY A 37 -3.10 36.16 -71.07
C GLY A 37 -4.29 36.12 -70.11
N LEU A 38 -5.26 37.05 -70.24
CA LEU A 38 -6.42 37.11 -69.35
C LEU A 38 -7.35 35.90 -69.54
N GLU A 39 -7.61 35.52 -70.78
CA GLU A 39 -8.36 34.29 -71.10
C GLU A 39 -7.61 33.06 -70.58
N GLY A 40 -6.29 33.01 -70.75
CA GLY A 40 -5.45 31.93 -70.24
C GLY A 40 -5.55 31.78 -68.71
N LEU A 41 -5.48 32.89 -67.96
CA LEU A 41 -5.65 32.86 -66.50
C LEU A 41 -7.04 32.42 -66.06
N ASN A 42 -8.10 32.83 -66.76
CA ASN A 42 -9.46 32.37 -66.46
C ASN A 42 -9.59 30.85 -66.65
N ILE A 43 -8.94 30.29 -67.67
CA ILE A 43 -8.92 28.85 -67.91
C ILE A 43 -8.12 28.12 -66.81
N LEU A 44 -6.99 28.67 -66.37
CA LEU A 44 -6.16 28.13 -65.27
C LEU A 44 -6.88 28.08 -63.92
N GLN A 45 -7.89 28.94 -63.70
CA GLN A 45 -8.74 28.89 -62.51
C GLN A 45 -9.77 27.75 -62.56
N GLN A 46 -10.12 27.27 -63.76
CA GLN A 46 -11.16 26.26 -63.97
C GLN A 46 -10.57 24.86 -64.12
N GLU A 47 -9.38 24.74 -64.75
CA GLU A 47 -8.70 23.47 -64.99
C GLU A 47 -7.20 23.55 -64.69
N SER A 48 -6.60 22.44 -64.26
CA SER A 48 -5.16 22.32 -64.01
C SER A 48 -4.40 21.83 -65.25
N PHE A 49 -3.22 22.41 -65.52
CA PHE A 49 -2.35 22.03 -66.63
C PHE A 49 -0.96 21.61 -66.16
N ASP A 50 -0.36 20.64 -66.86
CA ASP A 50 1.02 20.21 -66.62
C ASP A 50 2.03 21.21 -67.19
N LEU A 51 1.66 21.88 -68.29
CA LEU A 51 2.49 22.86 -68.99
C LEU A 51 1.64 24.02 -69.53
N VAL A 52 2.12 25.24 -69.34
CA VAL A 52 1.63 26.43 -70.03
C VAL A 52 2.69 26.87 -71.03
N ILE A 53 2.27 27.09 -72.28
CA ILE A 53 3.10 27.69 -73.32
C ILE A 53 2.48 29.04 -73.64
N THR A 54 3.20 30.14 -73.42
CA THR A 54 2.67 31.49 -73.62
C THR A 54 3.56 32.30 -74.53
N ASP A 55 3.00 32.99 -75.52
CA ASP A 55 3.72 34.08 -76.17
C ASP A 55 4.03 35.16 -75.13
N VAL A 56 5.22 35.76 -75.23
CA VAL A 56 5.64 36.87 -74.40
C VAL A 56 4.94 38.16 -74.81
N VAL A 57 4.74 38.40 -76.10
CA VAL A 57 4.17 39.66 -76.60
C VAL A 57 2.75 39.42 -77.07
N MET A 58 1.77 39.83 -76.27
CA MET A 58 0.34 39.69 -76.58
C MET A 58 -0.44 40.94 -76.14
N PRO A 59 -1.58 41.24 -76.79
CA PRO A 59 -2.46 42.33 -76.37
C PRO A 59 -3.16 42.03 -75.03
N HIS A 60 -3.57 43.10 -74.34
CA HIS A 60 -4.27 43.11 -73.04
C HIS A 60 -3.44 42.64 -71.83
N MET A 61 -2.92 41.42 -71.86
CA MET A 61 -2.07 40.85 -70.82
C MET A 61 -0.94 40.07 -71.48
N ASP A 62 0.29 40.45 -71.17
CA ASP A 62 1.49 39.88 -71.76
C ASP A 62 1.87 38.54 -71.09
N GLY A 63 2.81 37.81 -71.70
CA GLY A 63 3.25 36.52 -71.18
C GLY A 63 4.01 36.62 -69.85
N PHE A 64 4.63 37.76 -69.55
CA PHE A 64 5.33 37.96 -68.27
C PHE A 64 4.35 38.00 -67.10
N GLN A 65 3.24 38.71 -67.27
CA GLN A 65 2.18 38.77 -66.27
C GLN A 65 1.54 37.39 -66.00
N VAL A 66 1.40 36.56 -67.03
CA VAL A 66 0.94 35.17 -66.88
C VAL A 66 1.95 34.33 -66.09
N MET A 67 3.25 34.47 -66.38
CA MET A 67 4.31 33.73 -65.68
C MET A 67 4.39 34.10 -64.20
N ASP A 68 4.30 35.39 -63.87
CA ASP A 68 4.29 35.85 -62.47
C ASP A 68 3.08 35.29 -61.71
N HIS A 69 1.90 35.30 -62.33
CA HIS A 69 0.70 34.73 -61.72
C HIS A 69 0.84 33.22 -61.46
N LEU A 70 1.37 32.46 -62.43
CA LEU A 70 1.59 31.02 -62.31
C LEU A 70 2.59 30.68 -61.21
N ARG A 71 3.66 31.48 -61.08
CA ARG A 71 4.67 31.31 -60.03
C ARG A 71 4.06 31.45 -58.63
N GLU A 72 3.13 32.39 -58.44
CA GLU A 72 2.50 32.65 -57.16
C GLU A 72 1.36 31.67 -56.83
N HIS A 73 0.53 31.31 -57.81
CA HIS A 73 -0.74 30.62 -57.56
C HIS A 73 -0.76 29.17 -58.05
N CYS A 74 0.11 28.79 -58.99
CA CYS A 74 0.12 27.46 -59.63
C CYS A 74 1.54 26.86 -59.68
N PRO A 75 2.19 26.60 -58.52
CA PRO A 75 3.59 26.19 -58.48
C PRO A 75 3.86 24.77 -59.02
N ASP A 76 2.80 24.01 -59.35
CA ASP A 76 2.84 22.70 -60.01
C ASP A 76 2.86 22.77 -61.54
N THR A 77 2.50 23.91 -62.12
CA THR A 77 2.45 24.08 -63.57
C THR A 77 3.76 24.67 -64.06
N VAL A 78 4.41 23.97 -64.99
CA VAL A 78 5.61 24.49 -65.65
C VAL A 78 5.21 25.46 -66.75
N VAL A 79 5.97 26.53 -66.96
CA VAL A 79 5.69 27.50 -68.04
C VAL A 79 6.87 27.61 -69.01
N VAL A 80 6.57 27.63 -70.31
CA VAL A 80 7.55 27.84 -71.40
C VAL A 80 7.11 29.07 -72.19
N ALA A 81 8.03 29.99 -72.42
CA ALA A 81 7.76 31.23 -73.12
C ALA A 81 8.00 31.08 -74.63
N ILE A 82 7.17 31.64 -75.49
CA ILE A 82 7.45 31.80 -76.92
C ILE A 82 7.91 33.24 -77.15
N THR A 83 9.03 33.44 -77.83
CA THR A 83 9.61 34.79 -78.05
C THR A 83 9.79 35.09 -79.55
N ALA A 84 9.37 36.28 -79.96
CA ALA A 84 9.53 36.75 -81.35
C ALA A 84 10.94 37.29 -81.68
N TYR A 85 11.76 37.57 -80.67
CA TYR A 85 13.09 38.17 -80.83
C TYR A 85 14.18 37.24 -80.29
N VAL A 86 15.15 36.90 -81.15
CA VAL A 86 16.37 36.13 -80.83
C VAL A 86 17.40 36.98 -80.06
N SER A 87 16.95 38.04 -79.35
CA SER A 87 17.84 38.80 -78.48
C SER A 87 18.05 38.03 -77.18
N THR A 88 19.30 37.98 -76.72
CA THR A 88 19.65 37.34 -75.44
C THR A 88 18.91 37.98 -74.26
N GLU A 89 18.52 39.26 -74.36
CA GLU A 89 17.81 39.99 -73.31
C GLU A 89 16.38 39.48 -73.09
N SER A 90 15.58 39.30 -74.15
CA SER A 90 14.19 38.82 -74.01
C SER A 90 14.10 37.38 -73.49
N ALA A 91 15.06 36.54 -73.86
CA ALA A 91 15.18 35.18 -73.31
C ALA A 91 15.57 35.19 -71.82
N ILE A 92 16.49 36.06 -71.42
CA ILE A 92 16.91 36.23 -70.02
C ILE A 92 15.74 36.72 -69.18
N ASP A 93 14.96 37.67 -69.68
CA ASP A 93 13.81 38.20 -68.94
C ASP A 93 12.71 37.14 -68.79
N ALA A 94 12.47 36.28 -69.77
CA ALA A 94 11.50 35.17 -69.62
C ALA A 94 11.90 34.21 -68.49
N LEU A 95 13.17 33.84 -68.41
CA LEU A 95 13.70 33.01 -67.32
C LEU A 95 13.60 33.71 -65.96
N ARG A 96 13.85 35.02 -65.88
CA ARG A 96 13.70 35.81 -64.64
C ARG A 96 12.27 35.85 -64.12
N HIS A 97 11.28 35.86 -65.01
CA HIS A 97 9.85 35.81 -64.66
C HIS A 97 9.32 34.39 -64.43
N GLY A 98 10.17 33.36 -64.64
CA GLY A 98 9.90 32.00 -64.15
C GLY A 98 9.57 30.99 -65.23
N ALA A 99 9.78 31.36 -66.50
CA ALA A 99 9.87 30.38 -67.56
C ALA A 99 10.89 29.30 -67.19
N TYR A 100 10.51 28.05 -67.41
CA TYR A 100 11.44 26.93 -67.36
C TYR A 100 12.42 26.99 -68.52
N ASP A 101 11.92 27.35 -69.69
CA ASP A 101 12.69 27.54 -70.91
C ASP A 101 11.90 28.43 -71.89
N TYR A 102 12.48 28.75 -73.04
CA TYR A 102 11.82 29.52 -74.09
C TYR A 102 11.96 28.86 -75.46
N ILE A 103 11.05 29.23 -76.38
CA ILE A 103 11.03 28.79 -77.77
C ILE A 103 11.06 30.06 -78.65
N ALA A 104 12.07 30.19 -79.50
CA ALA A 104 12.20 31.34 -80.38
C ALA A 104 11.40 31.16 -81.70
N LYS A 105 10.79 32.25 -82.19
CA LYS A 105 10.21 32.35 -83.55
C LYS A 105 11.32 32.79 -84.54
N PRO A 106 11.42 32.20 -85.76
CA PRO A 106 10.61 31.10 -86.30
C PRO A 106 10.95 29.76 -85.63
N PHE A 107 9.94 28.91 -85.45
CA PHE A 107 10.04 27.66 -84.68
C PHE A 107 10.91 26.60 -85.36
N ASP A 108 11.84 26.03 -84.58
CA ASP A 108 12.43 24.72 -84.86
C ASP A 108 11.62 23.64 -84.14
N PHE A 109 11.01 22.74 -84.91
CA PHE A 109 10.13 21.69 -84.38
C PHE A 109 10.85 20.71 -83.46
N ASP A 110 12.10 20.35 -83.78
CA ASP A 110 12.88 19.40 -83.00
C ASP A 110 13.26 20.01 -81.64
N LEU A 111 13.65 21.30 -81.66
CA LEU A 111 13.97 22.05 -80.44
C LEU A 111 12.72 22.26 -79.56
N MET A 112 11.60 22.64 -80.15
CA MET A 112 10.33 22.81 -79.44
C MET A 112 9.89 21.51 -78.77
N HIS A 113 9.93 20.38 -79.50
CA HIS A 113 9.59 19.08 -78.94
C HIS A 113 10.49 18.72 -77.75
N LEU A 114 11.80 18.96 -77.85
CA LEU A 114 12.76 18.71 -76.77
C LEU A 114 12.45 19.55 -75.52
N VAL A 115 12.17 20.85 -75.71
CA VAL A 115 11.84 21.78 -74.61
C VAL A 115 10.56 21.36 -73.90
N ILE A 116 9.50 21.06 -74.66
CA ILE A 116 8.20 20.64 -74.12
C ILE A 116 8.34 19.32 -73.35
N LYS A 117 9.09 18.36 -73.90
CA LYS A 117 9.33 17.08 -73.23
C LYS A 117 10.03 17.26 -71.88
N ARG A 118 11.11 18.06 -71.84
CA ARG A 118 11.84 18.36 -70.60
C ARG A 118 10.97 19.11 -69.58
N ALA A 119 10.14 20.04 -70.06
CA ALA A 119 9.21 20.80 -69.22
C ALA A 119 8.17 19.89 -68.56
N LEU A 120 7.59 18.96 -69.32
CA LEU A 120 6.63 17.97 -68.81
C LEU A 120 7.29 16.95 -67.87
N GLU A 121 8.52 16.52 -68.14
CA GLU A 121 9.30 15.68 -67.21
C GLU A 121 9.52 16.39 -65.87
N LYS A 122 9.86 17.68 -65.89
CA LYS A 122 9.98 18.50 -64.68
C LYS A 122 8.65 18.62 -63.93
N ALA A 123 7.55 18.92 -64.62
CA ALA A 123 6.22 19.04 -64.01
C ALA A 123 5.84 17.74 -63.27
N ARG A 124 6.05 16.59 -63.92
CA ARG A 124 5.81 15.27 -63.32
C ARG A 124 6.65 15.03 -62.08
N MET A 125 7.96 15.33 -62.13
CA MET A 125 8.84 15.18 -60.97
C MET A 125 8.42 16.08 -59.80
N GLN A 126 8.02 17.32 -60.06
CA GLN A 126 7.56 18.25 -59.02
C GLN A 126 6.26 17.77 -58.36
N LYS A 127 5.30 17.32 -59.16
CA LYS A 127 4.03 16.76 -58.66
C LYS A 127 4.27 15.50 -57.81
N ALA A 128 5.12 14.58 -58.28
CA ALA A 128 5.49 13.37 -57.55
C ALA A 128 6.20 13.68 -56.23
N PHE A 129 7.13 14.64 -56.24
CA PHE A 129 7.84 15.07 -55.03
C PHE A 129 6.89 15.65 -53.98
N ARG A 130 5.98 16.54 -54.38
CA ARG A 130 4.97 17.11 -53.47
C ARG A 130 4.04 16.05 -52.91
N HIS A 131 3.60 15.10 -53.74
CA HIS A 131 2.78 13.99 -53.29
C HIS A 131 3.48 13.15 -52.22
N HIS A 132 4.73 12.72 -52.47
CA HIS A 132 5.49 11.97 -51.48
C HIS A 132 5.82 12.76 -50.22
N MET A 133 6.07 14.07 -50.33
CA MET A 133 6.28 14.91 -49.16
C MET A 133 5.04 14.92 -48.25
N SER A 134 3.86 15.10 -48.85
CA SER A 134 2.59 15.06 -48.10
C SER A 134 2.33 13.68 -47.47
N GLU A 135 2.66 12.59 -48.17
CA GLU A 135 2.57 11.24 -47.60
C GLU A 135 3.53 11.05 -46.42
N LEU A 136 4.79 11.49 -46.55
CA LEU A 136 5.79 11.39 -45.48
C LEU A 136 5.39 12.21 -44.26
N GLU A 137 4.92 13.45 -44.44
CA GLU A 137 4.42 14.29 -43.36
C GLU A 137 3.26 13.61 -42.62
N ARG A 138 2.33 12.98 -43.36
CA ARG A 138 1.24 12.20 -42.78
C ARG A 138 1.75 11.01 -41.97
N LEU A 139 2.68 10.23 -42.51
CA LEU A 139 3.27 9.07 -41.80
C LEU A 139 4.04 9.51 -40.55
N ILE A 140 4.79 10.61 -40.62
CA ILE A 140 5.53 11.16 -39.47
C ILE A 140 4.54 11.59 -38.39
N ALA A 141 3.46 12.28 -38.75
CA ALA A 141 2.43 12.70 -37.80
C ALA A 141 1.76 11.50 -37.11
N GLU A 142 1.44 10.44 -37.88
CA GLU A 142 0.88 9.20 -37.35
C GLU A 142 1.86 8.50 -36.39
N ARG A 143 3.11 8.28 -36.82
CA ARG A 143 4.13 7.63 -35.98
C ARG A 143 4.50 8.41 -34.74
N THR A 144 4.50 9.74 -34.82
CA THR A 144 4.77 10.60 -33.67
C THR A 144 3.65 10.48 -32.63
N ARG A 145 2.39 10.38 -33.08
CA ARG A 145 1.25 10.12 -32.20
C ARG A 145 1.36 8.76 -31.51
N ASP A 146 1.57 7.69 -32.27
CA ASP A 146 1.71 6.33 -31.72
C ASP A 146 2.85 6.22 -30.70
N LEU A 147 3.98 6.85 -31.02
CA LEU A 147 5.14 6.85 -30.13
C LEU A 147 4.87 7.63 -28.85
N SER A 148 4.17 8.77 -28.94
CA SER A 148 3.77 9.56 -27.78
C SER A 148 2.84 8.76 -26.86
N GLU A 149 1.83 8.09 -27.42
CA GLU A 149 0.89 7.25 -26.66
C GLU A 149 1.61 6.07 -25.98
N THR A 150 2.48 5.37 -26.70
CA THR A 150 3.27 4.24 -26.17
C THR A 150 4.20 4.71 -25.05
N ASN A 151 4.85 5.87 -25.21
CA ASN A 151 5.78 6.41 -24.20
C ASN A 151 5.03 6.83 -22.93
N GLU A 152 3.84 7.40 -23.06
CA GLU A 152 2.99 7.71 -21.91
C GLU A 152 2.54 6.43 -21.18
N PHE A 153 2.14 5.40 -21.92
CA PHE A 153 1.80 4.09 -21.36
C PHE A 153 2.97 3.45 -20.61
N LEU A 154 4.16 3.46 -21.22
CA LEU A 154 5.39 2.94 -20.59
C LEU A 154 5.75 3.71 -19.32
N ARG A 155 5.66 5.04 -19.34
CA ARG A 155 5.91 5.87 -18.15
C ARG A 155 4.96 5.53 -17.01
N ARG A 156 3.66 5.38 -17.28
CA ARG A 156 2.69 4.97 -16.26
C ARG A 156 3.03 3.59 -15.69
N SER A 157 3.30 2.62 -16.56
CA SER A 157 3.66 1.26 -16.14
C SER A 157 4.93 1.21 -15.28
N LEU A 158 5.94 2.05 -15.58
CA LEU A 158 7.16 2.15 -14.79
C LEU A 158 6.90 2.68 -13.37
N VAL A 159 6.05 3.70 -13.23
CA VAL A 159 5.67 4.26 -11.93
C VAL A 159 4.93 3.22 -11.09
N ASP A 160 3.97 2.50 -11.69
CA ASP A 160 3.21 1.44 -11.02
C ASP A 160 4.14 0.31 -10.55
N LEU A 161 5.10 -0.09 -11.38
CA LEU A 161 6.07 -1.14 -11.05
C LEU A 161 7.00 -0.72 -9.91
N GLN A 162 7.45 0.54 -9.89
CA GLN A 162 8.25 1.08 -8.78
C GLN A 162 7.47 1.06 -7.47
N ALA A 163 6.21 1.49 -7.48
CA ALA A 163 5.37 1.49 -6.28
C ALA A 163 5.16 0.07 -5.72
N VAL A 164 4.90 -0.91 -6.59
CA VAL A 164 4.76 -2.32 -6.20
C VAL A 164 6.08 -2.88 -5.66
N GLN A 165 7.22 -2.54 -6.28
CA GLN A 165 8.54 -2.99 -5.83
C GLN A 165 8.88 -2.44 -4.44
N GLU A 166 8.61 -1.17 -4.16
CA GLU A 166 8.83 -0.57 -2.83
C GLU A 166 7.99 -1.28 -1.75
N GLN A 167 6.73 -1.59 -2.07
CA GLN A 167 5.86 -2.37 -1.18
C GLN A 167 6.40 -3.79 -0.93
N LEU A 168 6.91 -4.46 -1.96
CA LEU A 168 7.50 -5.80 -1.83
C LEU A 168 8.76 -5.76 -0.97
N ILE A 169 9.67 -4.81 -1.19
CA ILE A 169 10.90 -4.67 -0.39
C ILE A 169 10.56 -4.43 1.08
N LEU A 170 9.57 -3.57 1.37
CA LEU A 170 9.12 -3.33 2.75
C LEU A 170 8.54 -4.61 3.38
N THR A 171 7.70 -5.32 2.63
CA THR A 171 7.06 -6.57 3.08
C THR A 171 8.10 -7.66 3.35
N GLU A 172 9.08 -7.83 2.45
CA GLU A 172 10.14 -8.83 2.54
C GLU A 172 11.11 -8.53 3.69
N LYS A 173 11.46 -7.25 3.88
CA LYS A 173 12.24 -6.81 5.05
C LYS A 173 11.52 -7.13 6.36
N ILE A 174 10.22 -6.84 6.47
CA ILE A 174 9.43 -7.14 7.66
C ILE A 174 9.32 -8.65 7.89
N ARG A 175 9.13 -9.45 6.84
CA ARG A 175 9.03 -10.92 6.94
C ARG A 175 10.31 -11.56 7.43
N THR A 176 11.44 -11.18 6.83
CA THR A 176 12.78 -11.70 7.19
C THR A 176 13.17 -11.27 8.60
N LEU A 177 12.86 -10.02 8.97
CA LEU A 177 13.03 -9.54 10.33
C LEU A 177 12.09 -10.30 11.29
N GLY A 178 10.85 -10.60 10.89
CA GLY A 178 9.87 -11.26 11.73
C GLY A 178 10.21 -12.71 12.11
N GLU A 179 10.77 -13.49 11.19
CA GLU A 179 11.19 -14.88 11.46
C GLU A 179 12.35 -14.94 12.46
N LEU A 180 13.39 -14.10 12.30
CA LEU A 180 14.54 -14.07 13.21
C LEU A 180 14.21 -13.42 14.56
N THR A 181 13.32 -12.42 14.55
CA THR A 181 12.95 -11.70 15.78
C THR A 181 12.09 -12.56 16.70
N ALA A 182 11.28 -13.49 16.18
CA ALA A 182 10.48 -14.38 17.03
C ALA A 182 11.34 -15.35 17.85
N VAL A 183 12.36 -15.96 17.22
CA VAL A 183 13.30 -16.84 17.93
C VAL A 183 14.08 -16.07 18.98
N VAL A 184 14.63 -14.91 18.61
CA VAL A 184 15.40 -14.06 19.55
C VAL A 184 14.51 -13.54 20.68
N ALA A 185 13.27 -13.14 20.40
CA ALA A 185 12.34 -12.68 21.42
C ALA A 185 11.99 -13.80 22.40
N HIS A 186 11.71 -15.02 21.91
CA HIS A 186 11.47 -16.18 22.76
C HIS A 186 12.67 -16.49 23.65
N GLU A 187 13.87 -16.57 23.09
CA GLU A 187 15.10 -16.84 23.85
C GLU A 187 15.45 -15.77 24.88
N LEU A 188 14.99 -14.53 24.70
CA LEU A 188 15.15 -13.44 25.67
C LEU A 188 14.03 -13.40 26.72
N ARG A 189 12.80 -13.78 26.35
CA ARG A 189 11.63 -13.78 27.24
C ARG A 189 11.81 -14.80 28.37
N ASP A 190 12.27 -15.99 28.04
CA ASP A 190 12.48 -17.10 28.99
C ASP A 190 13.40 -16.75 30.17
N PRO A 191 14.65 -16.27 29.98
CA PRO A 191 15.53 -15.90 31.09
C PRO A 191 15.01 -14.67 31.85
N LEU A 192 14.31 -13.73 31.21
CA LEU A 192 13.73 -12.57 31.89
C LEU A 192 12.57 -12.97 32.81
N GLY A 193 11.70 -13.87 32.37
CA GLY A 193 10.61 -14.42 33.18
C GLY A 193 11.13 -15.13 34.43
N LEU A 194 12.21 -15.92 34.29
CA LEU A 194 12.88 -16.57 35.43
C LEU A 194 13.46 -15.55 36.41
N ILE A 195 14.13 -14.50 35.91
CA ILE A 195 14.66 -13.42 36.78
C ILE A 195 13.52 -12.79 37.57
N ILE A 196 12.43 -12.41 36.91
CA ILE A 196 11.25 -11.80 37.55
C ILE A 196 10.66 -12.73 38.62
N GLY A 197 10.48 -14.01 38.28
CA GLY A 197 9.92 -15.00 39.19
C GLY A 197 10.79 -15.21 40.43
N PHE A 198 12.10 -15.43 40.26
CA PHE A 198 13.01 -15.61 41.39
C PHE A 198 13.15 -14.35 42.24
N THR A 199 13.21 -13.15 41.64
CA THR A 199 13.29 -11.93 42.42
C THR A 199 12.00 -11.65 43.20
N GLN A 200 10.83 -12.02 42.68
CA GLN A 200 9.57 -11.95 43.41
C GLN A 200 9.56 -12.88 44.63
N VAL A 201 9.94 -14.15 44.44
CA VAL A 201 10.03 -15.13 45.55
C VAL A 201 11.00 -14.65 46.63
N LEU A 202 12.20 -14.20 46.24
CA LEU A 202 13.20 -13.66 47.17
C LEU A 202 12.70 -12.40 47.89
N LYS A 203 11.88 -11.58 47.23
CA LYS A 203 11.31 -10.35 47.79
C LYS A 203 10.26 -10.66 48.86
N GLU A 204 9.52 -11.73 48.69
CA GLU A 204 8.53 -12.23 49.64
C GLU A 204 9.19 -12.87 50.87
N MET A 205 10.33 -13.53 50.68
CA MET A 205 11.16 -14.07 51.77
C MET A 205 11.98 -13.01 52.51
N ALA A 206 12.17 -11.81 51.93
CA ALA A 206 12.98 -10.75 52.52
C ALA A 206 12.25 -10.01 53.66
N PRO A 207 12.93 -9.67 54.77
CA PRO A 207 12.33 -8.90 55.86
C PRO A 207 11.76 -7.55 55.37
N PRO A 208 10.58 -7.14 55.85
CA PRO A 208 9.95 -5.87 55.46
C PRO A 208 10.87 -4.69 55.82
N GLY A 209 11.06 -3.77 54.86
CA GLY A 209 11.93 -2.60 55.01
C GLY A 209 13.44 -2.86 54.86
N SER A 210 13.86 -4.10 54.55
CA SER A 210 15.28 -4.41 54.35
C SER A 210 15.83 -3.82 53.04
N THR A 211 17.12 -3.46 53.05
CA THR A 211 17.85 -3.01 51.85
C THR A 211 17.86 -4.07 50.74
N MET A 212 17.80 -5.34 51.11
CA MET A 212 17.68 -6.47 50.19
C MET A 212 16.34 -6.44 49.43
N LYS A 213 15.23 -6.17 50.13
CA LYS A 213 13.90 -6.03 49.51
C LYS A 213 13.87 -4.87 48.51
N ALA A 214 14.50 -3.74 48.84
CA ALA A 214 14.61 -2.59 47.94
C ALA A 214 15.43 -2.92 46.67
N LYS A 215 16.57 -3.61 46.81
CA LYS A 215 17.38 -4.04 45.65
C LYS A 215 16.67 -5.07 44.78
N LEU A 216 15.92 -6.01 45.37
CA LEU A 216 15.12 -6.99 44.63
C LEU A 216 13.97 -6.32 43.87
N GLU A 217 13.35 -5.28 44.43
CA GLU A 217 12.35 -4.46 43.73
C GLU A 217 12.95 -3.80 42.47
N GLU A 218 14.15 -3.24 42.59
CA GLU A 218 14.86 -2.59 41.48
C GLU A 218 15.21 -3.58 40.36
N VAL A 219 15.72 -4.77 40.70
CA VAL A 219 16.01 -5.84 39.73
C VAL A 219 14.73 -6.34 39.06
N THR A 220 13.65 -6.52 39.83
CA THR A 220 12.35 -6.95 39.29
C THR A 220 11.81 -5.91 38.30
N GLN A 221 11.89 -4.61 38.64
CA GLN A 221 11.48 -3.53 37.73
C GLN A 221 12.34 -3.47 36.47
N ALA A 222 13.66 -3.66 36.58
CA ALA A 222 14.55 -3.66 35.43
C ALA A 222 14.24 -4.85 34.49
N ALA A 223 14.07 -6.05 35.04
CA ALA A 223 13.73 -7.24 34.26
C ALA A 223 12.35 -7.12 33.61
N ALA A 224 11.35 -6.61 34.33
CA ALA A 224 10.00 -6.35 33.79
C ALA A 224 10.02 -5.34 32.64
N ARG A 225 10.84 -4.28 32.74
CA ARG A 225 11.04 -3.33 31.63
C ARG A 225 11.66 -4.00 30.40
N CYS A 226 12.69 -4.83 30.58
CA CYS A 226 13.28 -5.57 29.47
C CYS A 226 12.26 -6.52 28.83
N HIS A 227 11.47 -7.21 29.65
CA HIS A 227 10.42 -8.13 29.17
C HIS A 227 9.39 -7.38 28.32
N GLN A 228 8.92 -6.21 28.78
CA GLN A 228 8.01 -5.36 28.02
C GLN A 228 8.58 -4.87 26.67
N ILE A 229 9.88 -4.59 26.59
CA ILE A 229 10.54 -4.17 25.34
C ILE A 229 10.58 -5.34 24.35
N VAL A 230 10.96 -6.53 24.82
CA VAL A 230 10.99 -7.75 24.01
C VAL A 230 9.58 -8.10 23.52
N ASP A 231 8.57 -7.99 24.39
CA ASP A 231 7.15 -8.20 24.03
C ASP A 231 6.67 -7.19 22.98
N SER A 232 7.07 -5.93 23.10
CA SER A 232 6.72 -4.88 22.14
C SER A 232 7.36 -5.13 20.78
N LEU A 233 8.61 -5.60 20.76
CA LEU A 233 9.34 -5.99 19.54
C LEU A 233 8.70 -7.21 18.88
N PHE A 234 8.29 -8.19 19.69
CA PHE A 234 7.60 -9.39 19.23
C PHE A 234 6.22 -9.08 18.64
N ALA A 235 5.39 -8.30 19.36
CA ALA A 235 4.08 -7.87 18.87
C ALA A 235 4.15 -7.03 17.58
N PHE A 236 5.25 -6.31 17.37
CA PHE A 236 5.50 -5.59 16.12
C PHE A 236 5.84 -6.54 14.97
N THR A 237 6.64 -7.57 15.24
CA THR A 237 7.18 -8.47 14.21
C THR A 237 6.24 -9.62 13.84
N TRP A 238 5.39 -10.04 14.77
CA TRP A 238 4.42 -11.12 14.57
C TRP A 238 2.99 -10.60 14.75
N ARG A 239 2.27 -10.45 13.64
CA ARG A 239 0.83 -10.15 13.63
C ARG A 239 0.07 -11.47 13.58
N GLN A 240 -0.39 -11.97 14.73
CA GLN A 240 -1.35 -13.08 14.71
C GLN A 240 -2.69 -12.58 14.12
N PRO A 241 -3.35 -13.37 13.26
CA PRO A 241 -4.69 -13.04 12.80
C PRO A 241 -5.61 -12.91 14.03
N PRO A 242 -6.36 -11.79 14.17
CA PRO A 242 -7.16 -11.51 15.37
C PRO A 242 -8.26 -12.57 15.55
N HIS A 243 -8.38 -13.10 16.76
CA HIS A 243 -9.46 -14.02 17.12
C HIS A 243 -10.73 -13.22 17.46
N LYS A 244 -11.49 -12.86 16.42
CA LYS A 244 -12.61 -11.91 16.53
C LYS A 244 -13.83 -12.55 17.21
N VAL A 245 -14.19 -12.03 18.38
CA VAL A 245 -15.42 -12.35 19.13
C VAL A 245 -16.24 -11.08 19.36
N TYR A 246 -17.53 -11.23 19.68
CA TYR A 246 -18.34 -10.09 20.08
C TYR A 246 -17.80 -9.50 21.39
N THR A 247 -17.32 -8.27 21.33
CA THR A 247 -16.59 -7.64 22.44
C THR A 247 -17.38 -6.45 22.98
N ASP A 248 -17.54 -6.37 24.29
CA ASP A 248 -18.03 -5.16 24.94
C ASP A 248 -16.90 -4.14 25.07
N ILE A 249 -16.98 -3.08 24.25
CA ILE A 249 -15.99 -2.00 24.21
C ILE A 249 -15.97 -1.20 25.52
N ASN A 250 -17.10 -0.99 26.18
CA ASN A 250 -17.14 -0.24 27.43
C ASN A 250 -16.48 -1.05 28.55
N SER A 251 -16.78 -2.35 28.64
CA SER A 251 -16.10 -3.25 29.57
C SER A 251 -14.59 -3.29 29.33
N LEU A 252 -14.17 -3.27 28.06
CA LEU A 252 -12.77 -3.23 27.68
C LEU A 252 -12.08 -1.93 28.11
N CYS A 253 -12.72 -0.78 27.86
CA CYS A 253 -12.23 0.51 28.32
C CYS A 253 -12.10 0.54 29.85
N GLU A 254 -13.05 0.01 30.59
CA GLU A 254 -12.94 -0.09 32.06
C GLU A 254 -11.75 -0.94 32.51
N LYS A 255 -11.50 -2.09 31.88
CA LYS A 255 -10.32 -2.92 32.19
C LYS A 255 -9.01 -2.17 31.94
N VAL A 256 -8.91 -1.42 30.83
CA VAL A 256 -7.75 -0.59 30.52
C VAL A 256 -7.55 0.51 31.56
N LEU A 257 -8.63 1.20 31.94
CA LEU A 257 -8.60 2.26 32.93
C LEU A 257 -8.23 1.73 34.33
N ALA A 258 -8.73 0.55 34.70
CA ALA A 258 -8.36 -0.12 35.95
C ALA A 258 -6.87 -0.49 35.97
N ALA A 259 -6.31 -0.97 34.85
CA ALA A 259 -4.88 -1.27 34.73
C ALA A 259 -4.00 -0.01 34.85
N LEU A 260 -4.53 1.16 34.50
CA LEU A 260 -3.85 2.46 34.62
C LEU A 260 -4.09 3.16 35.96
N ALA A 261 -4.98 2.64 36.83
CA ALA A 261 -5.42 3.32 38.05
C ALA A 261 -4.25 3.73 38.96
N PHE A 262 -3.30 2.82 39.19
CA PHE A 262 -2.11 3.10 40.00
C PHE A 262 -1.29 4.29 39.44
N GLN A 263 -1.15 4.36 38.12
CA GLN A 263 -0.38 5.41 37.46
C GLN A 263 -1.13 6.74 37.43
N VAL A 264 -2.45 6.69 37.31
CA VAL A 264 -3.35 7.86 37.38
C VAL A 264 -3.32 8.45 38.80
N ASP A 265 -3.42 7.61 39.83
CA ASP A 265 -3.41 8.02 41.23
C ASP A 265 -2.05 8.61 41.65
N LEU A 266 -0.95 7.95 41.28
CA LEU A 266 0.41 8.43 41.58
C LEU A 266 0.72 9.80 40.97
N ASN A 267 0.11 10.14 39.83
CA ASN A 267 0.39 11.37 39.09
C ASN A 267 -0.79 12.36 39.14
N HIS A 268 -1.70 12.19 40.11
CA HIS A 268 -2.84 13.09 40.33
C HIS A 268 -3.63 13.43 39.04
N ILE A 269 -3.83 12.42 38.18
CA ILE A 269 -4.58 12.58 36.93
C ILE A 269 -6.07 12.35 37.23
N LEU A 270 -6.92 13.30 36.89
CA LEU A 270 -8.37 13.17 36.96
C LEU A 270 -8.87 12.33 35.79
N LEU A 271 -9.43 11.17 36.09
CA LEU A 271 -10.00 10.27 35.09
C LEU A 271 -11.51 10.49 34.92
N GLU A 272 -11.91 10.96 33.74
CA GLU A 272 -13.33 11.13 33.37
C GLU A 272 -13.77 10.05 32.37
N ARG A 273 -14.92 9.44 32.64
CA ARG A 273 -15.50 8.37 31.81
C ARG A 273 -16.76 8.90 31.13
N ARG A 274 -16.86 8.78 29.82
CA ARG A 274 -18.02 9.18 29.02
C ARG A 274 -18.43 8.04 28.11
N PHE A 275 -19.08 7.03 28.66
CA PHE A 275 -19.46 5.85 27.90
C PHE A 275 -20.92 5.95 27.44
N ASP A 276 -21.14 5.67 26.16
CA ASP A 276 -22.48 5.47 25.64
C ASP A 276 -22.98 4.07 26.05
N ASN A 277 -24.07 4.04 26.81
CA ASN A 277 -24.64 2.80 27.34
C ASN A 277 -25.29 1.91 26.26
N ASN A 278 -25.49 2.43 25.04
CA ASN A 278 -26.16 1.70 23.96
C ASN A 278 -25.21 1.41 22.77
N LEU A 279 -23.97 1.03 23.09
CA LEU A 279 -22.98 0.64 22.09
C LEU A 279 -23.20 -0.80 21.62
N PRO A 280 -23.16 -1.07 20.30
CA PRO A 280 -23.17 -2.44 19.80
C PRO A 280 -21.84 -3.13 20.09
N HIS A 281 -21.83 -4.46 20.14
CA HIS A 281 -20.62 -5.26 20.28
C HIS A 281 -19.99 -5.52 18.90
N PRO A 282 -18.81 -4.97 18.56
CA PRO A 282 -18.14 -5.31 17.31
C PRO A 282 -17.49 -6.69 17.43
N MET A 283 -17.30 -7.34 16.28
CA MET A 283 -16.45 -8.53 16.18
C MET A 283 -14.98 -8.11 16.23
N ALA A 284 -14.34 -8.32 17.37
CA ALA A 284 -12.96 -7.94 17.60
C ALA A 284 -12.25 -8.90 18.54
N ASP A 285 -10.93 -8.90 18.50
CA ASP A 285 -10.12 -9.61 19.47
C ASP A 285 -9.97 -8.72 20.72
N PRO A 286 -10.56 -9.12 21.87
CA PRO A 286 -10.56 -8.28 23.07
C PRO A 286 -9.15 -8.08 23.61
N GLN A 287 -8.26 -9.07 23.51
CA GLN A 287 -6.90 -8.95 24.04
C GLN A 287 -6.08 -7.97 23.21
N GLN A 288 -6.15 -8.07 21.88
CA GLN A 288 -5.47 -7.13 20.99
C GLN A 288 -6.04 -5.71 21.14
N LEU A 289 -7.37 -5.54 21.15
CA LEU A 289 -7.96 -4.21 21.36
C LEU A 289 -7.61 -3.63 22.73
N GLN A 290 -7.56 -4.44 23.79
CA GLN A 290 -7.12 -4.00 25.12
C GLN A 290 -5.71 -3.42 25.04
N GLN A 291 -4.80 -4.11 24.35
CA GLN A 291 -3.41 -3.67 24.16
C GLN A 291 -3.32 -2.36 23.38
N ALA A 292 -4.09 -2.21 22.30
CA ALA A 292 -4.12 -0.97 21.52
C ALA A 292 -4.61 0.21 22.36
N LEU A 293 -5.73 0.04 23.07
CA LEU A 293 -6.32 1.07 23.93
C LEU A 293 -5.41 1.40 25.12
N PHE A 294 -4.79 0.40 25.73
CA PHE A 294 -3.81 0.60 26.80
C PHE A 294 -2.61 1.41 26.32
N ASN A 295 -2.05 1.11 25.14
CA ASN A 295 -0.93 1.87 24.59
C ASN A 295 -1.30 3.34 24.33
N ILE A 296 -2.51 3.60 23.84
CA ILE A 296 -3.02 4.97 23.62
C ILE A 296 -3.17 5.70 24.95
N ALA A 297 -3.88 5.12 25.91
CA ALA A 297 -4.17 5.75 27.20
C ALA A 297 -2.89 5.93 28.04
N LEU A 298 -1.97 4.98 28.00
CA LEU A 298 -0.66 5.09 28.65
C LEU A 298 0.15 6.26 28.06
N ASN A 299 0.14 6.43 26.74
CA ASN A 299 0.82 7.56 26.10
C ASN A 299 0.20 8.91 26.48
N ALA A 300 -1.13 8.97 26.58
CA ALA A 300 -1.87 10.12 27.06
C ALA A 300 -1.46 10.50 28.51
N CYS A 301 -1.48 9.54 29.46
CA CYS A 301 -0.99 9.77 30.83
C CYS A 301 0.45 10.30 30.85
N GLN A 302 1.33 9.70 30.06
CA GLN A 302 2.74 10.10 30.02
C GLN A 302 2.94 11.47 29.35
N ALA A 303 2.05 11.91 28.47
CA ALA A 303 2.08 13.24 27.88
C ALA A 303 1.73 14.31 28.92
N ILE A 304 0.68 14.07 29.72
CA ILE A 304 0.28 14.92 30.85
C ILE A 304 1.46 15.14 31.80
N MET A 305 2.12 14.05 32.22
CA MET A 305 3.29 14.08 33.12
C MET A 305 4.47 14.95 32.63
N THR A 306 4.57 15.21 31.32
CA THR A 306 5.71 15.96 30.76
C THR A 306 5.55 17.46 30.97
N ASN A 307 4.31 17.94 31.14
CA ASN A 307 4.01 19.38 31.22
C ASN A 307 3.58 19.81 32.64
N ARG A 308 2.75 19.01 33.33
CA ARG A 308 2.25 19.26 34.69
C ARG A 308 2.08 17.94 35.47
N GLY A 309 2.31 17.98 36.79
CA GLY A 309 2.14 16.82 37.69
C GLY A 309 0.68 16.51 38.08
N GLU A 310 -0.27 17.22 37.47
CA GLU A 310 -1.72 17.07 37.60
C GLU A 310 -2.31 17.30 36.21
N GLY A 311 -3.37 16.57 35.85
CA GLY A 311 -4.05 16.75 34.57
C GLY A 311 -5.30 15.89 34.47
N LYS A 312 -5.85 15.78 33.28
CA LYS A 312 -7.14 15.16 33.03
C LYS A 312 -7.10 14.26 31.80
N LEU A 313 -7.48 13.00 32.03
CA LEU A 313 -7.68 12.01 30.98
C LEU A 313 -9.17 11.73 30.83
N VAL A 314 -9.72 11.96 29.65
CA VAL A 314 -11.12 11.65 29.32
C VAL A 314 -11.16 10.51 28.32
N VAL A 315 -11.88 9.43 28.63
CA VAL A 315 -12.16 8.37 27.66
C VAL A 315 -13.64 8.38 27.33
N GLU A 316 -13.93 8.55 26.05
CA GLU A 316 -15.29 8.67 25.50
C GLU A 316 -15.55 7.55 24.49
N THR A 317 -16.74 6.94 24.56
CA THR A 317 -17.21 5.97 23.57
C THR A 317 -18.55 6.43 23.00
N LYS A 318 -18.71 6.36 21.67
CA LYS A 318 -19.92 6.81 20.97
C LYS A 318 -20.17 5.97 19.72
N LEU A 319 -21.44 5.75 19.37
CA LEU A 319 -21.82 5.28 18.04
C LEU A 319 -22.00 6.45 17.07
N ASP A 320 -21.30 6.43 15.93
CA ASP A 320 -21.43 7.45 14.88
C ASP A 320 -21.44 6.79 13.50
N GLN A 321 -22.52 7.03 12.73
CA GLN A 321 -22.68 6.55 11.36
C GLN A 321 -22.43 5.03 11.17
N GLY A 322 -22.79 4.20 12.16
CA GLY A 322 -22.58 2.74 12.09
C GLY A 322 -21.14 2.30 12.39
N MET A 323 -20.31 3.19 12.93
CA MET A 323 -18.99 2.88 13.48
C MET A 323 -18.91 3.23 14.96
N ILE A 324 -18.17 2.43 15.71
CA ILE A 324 -17.87 2.71 17.13
C ILE A 324 -16.67 3.65 17.17
N LEU A 325 -16.85 4.79 17.83
CA LEU A 325 -15.83 5.76 18.11
C LEU A 325 -15.35 5.58 19.55
N ILE A 326 -14.04 5.46 19.74
CA ILE A 326 -13.39 5.49 21.05
C ILE A 326 -12.39 6.64 21.02
N ALA A 327 -12.62 7.65 21.85
CA ALA A 327 -11.79 8.83 21.94
C ALA A 327 -11.07 8.87 23.29
N CYS A 328 -9.77 9.14 23.25
CA CYS A 328 -8.94 9.34 24.43
C CYS A 328 -8.39 10.77 24.37
N HIS A 329 -8.83 11.61 25.29
CA HIS A 329 -8.46 13.01 25.37
C HIS A 329 -7.53 13.25 26.55
N ASP A 330 -6.36 13.81 26.28
CA ASP A 330 -5.45 14.35 27.30
C ASP A 330 -5.43 15.88 27.26
N ASP A 331 -5.09 16.48 28.39
CA ASP A 331 -4.77 17.90 28.54
C ASP A 331 -3.26 18.14 28.62
N GLY A 332 -2.46 17.26 27.99
CA GLY A 332 -1.02 17.40 27.90
C GLY A 332 -0.57 18.55 26.97
N PRO A 333 0.73 18.61 26.62
CA PRO A 333 1.30 19.70 25.81
C PRO A 333 0.82 19.70 24.33
N GLY A 334 0.00 18.71 23.93
CA GLY A 334 -0.31 18.45 22.53
C GLY A 334 0.86 17.84 21.76
N ILE A 335 0.64 17.57 20.49
CA ILE A 335 1.59 16.93 19.58
C ILE A 335 2.11 17.99 18.60
N PRO A 336 3.43 18.23 18.47
CA PRO A 336 3.96 19.14 17.46
C PRO A 336 3.45 18.79 16.06
N GLN A 337 3.09 19.80 15.26
CA GLN A 337 2.39 19.58 13.97
C GLN A 337 3.23 18.75 12.98
N GLU A 338 4.55 18.87 13.04
CA GLU A 338 5.52 18.07 12.27
C GLU A 338 5.57 16.59 12.66
N HIS A 339 5.08 16.22 13.85
CA HIS A 339 5.10 14.85 14.36
C HIS A 339 3.77 14.12 14.16
N LEU A 340 2.65 14.83 13.96
CA LEU A 340 1.30 14.22 13.84
C LEU A 340 1.21 13.11 12.77
N VAL A 341 2.00 13.19 11.71
CA VAL A 341 2.05 12.16 10.66
C VAL A 341 2.96 10.99 11.04
N LYS A 342 4.02 11.25 11.82
CA LYS A 342 5.08 10.28 12.17
C LYS A 342 4.86 9.55 13.49
N ILE A 343 3.92 9.99 14.33
CA ILE A 343 3.68 9.37 15.65
C ILE A 343 3.27 7.89 15.58
N PHE A 344 2.81 7.42 14.43
CA PHE A 344 2.46 6.02 14.19
C PHE A 344 3.59 5.23 13.52
N ASP A 345 4.68 5.89 13.14
CA ASP A 345 5.85 5.23 12.55
C ASP A 345 6.56 4.37 13.61
N PRO A 346 6.97 3.14 13.27
CA PRO A 346 7.74 2.31 14.18
C PRO A 346 9.03 2.99 14.65
N PHE A 347 9.37 2.83 15.93
CA PHE A 347 10.57 3.40 16.58
C PHE A 347 10.61 4.94 16.69
N PHE A 348 9.56 5.65 16.23
CA PHE A 348 9.48 7.08 16.43
C PHE A 348 9.14 7.40 17.91
N THR A 349 10.00 8.17 18.57
CA THR A 349 9.75 8.66 19.92
C THR A 349 10.41 10.00 20.18
N THR A 350 9.73 10.86 20.94
CA THR A 350 10.28 12.12 21.47
C THR A 350 10.81 11.98 22.89
N LYS A 351 10.74 10.77 23.50
CA LYS A 351 11.09 10.51 24.90
C LYS A 351 12.32 9.60 24.99
N ALA A 352 13.36 10.05 25.70
CA ALA A 352 14.59 9.28 25.88
C ALA A 352 14.32 7.96 26.64
N GLY A 353 14.89 6.85 26.14
CA GLY A 353 14.80 5.54 26.79
C GLY A 353 13.51 4.74 26.54
N ARG A 354 12.69 5.12 25.56
CA ARG A 354 11.50 4.36 25.15
C ARG A 354 11.62 3.85 23.72
N ALA A 355 11.06 2.67 23.46
CA ALA A 355 11.21 2.00 22.17
C ALA A 355 10.44 2.66 21.01
N GLY A 356 9.47 3.56 21.28
CA GLY A 356 8.66 4.19 20.22
C GLY A 356 7.70 3.23 19.48
N LEU A 357 7.42 2.05 20.06
CA LEU A 357 6.60 1.02 19.42
C LEU A 357 5.11 1.05 19.83
N GLY A 358 4.74 1.77 20.89
CA GLY A 358 3.38 1.70 21.47
C GLY A 358 2.26 2.13 20.49
N LEU A 359 2.42 3.27 19.82
CA LEU A 359 1.42 3.78 18.88
C LEU A 359 1.43 3.04 17.53
N SER A 360 2.58 2.56 17.08
CA SER A 360 2.67 1.75 15.86
C SER A 360 2.03 0.37 16.05
N VAL A 361 2.18 -0.25 17.23
CA VAL A 361 1.45 -1.47 17.61
C VAL A 361 -0.05 -1.19 17.69
N ALA A 362 -0.47 -0.10 18.35
CA ALA A 362 -1.88 0.27 18.41
C ALA A 362 -2.47 0.50 17.00
N TYR A 363 -1.75 1.20 16.12
CA TYR A 363 -2.16 1.43 14.73
C TYR A 363 -2.36 0.12 13.97
N GLY A 364 -1.39 -0.79 14.03
CA GLY A 364 -1.46 -2.09 13.35
C GLY A 364 -2.60 -2.98 13.85
N ILE A 365 -2.87 -2.97 15.16
CA ILE A 365 -4.01 -3.69 15.75
C ILE A 365 -5.33 -3.11 15.24
N ILE A 366 -5.50 -1.79 15.26
CA ILE A 366 -6.74 -1.16 14.79
C ILE A 366 -6.98 -1.41 13.30
N GLU A 367 -5.94 -1.34 12.46
CA GLU A 367 -6.04 -1.72 11.03
C GLU A 367 -6.45 -3.18 10.83
N ALA A 368 -5.87 -4.13 11.59
CA ALA A 368 -6.23 -5.55 11.51
C ALA A 368 -7.71 -5.82 11.85
N HIS A 369 -8.32 -4.91 12.61
CA HIS A 369 -9.74 -4.93 12.95
C HIS A 369 -10.61 -4.19 11.92
N GLY A 370 -10.03 -3.71 10.80
CA GLY A 370 -10.73 -2.91 9.79
C GLY A 370 -11.07 -1.49 10.26
N GLY A 371 -10.44 -1.05 11.35
CA GLY A 371 -10.64 0.25 11.95
C GLY A 371 -9.64 1.30 11.48
N LYS A 372 -9.80 2.53 11.97
CA LYS A 372 -8.89 3.66 11.71
C LYS A 372 -8.50 4.36 13.00
N LEU A 373 -7.21 4.52 13.24
CA LEU A 373 -6.66 5.33 14.33
C LEU A 373 -6.19 6.69 13.79
N SER A 374 -6.52 7.77 14.49
CA SER A 374 -6.11 9.14 14.14
C SER A 374 -5.82 9.95 15.40
N ALA A 375 -5.00 10.99 15.29
CA ALA A 375 -4.69 11.90 16.39
C ALA A 375 -4.78 13.36 15.95
N HIS A 376 -5.31 14.23 16.81
CA HIS A 376 -5.42 15.67 16.57
C HIS A 376 -5.19 16.44 17.88
N ASN A 377 -4.68 17.67 17.80
CA ASN A 377 -4.54 18.53 18.97
C ASN A 377 -5.87 19.18 19.36
N ARG A 378 -6.05 19.44 20.65
CA ARG A 378 -7.14 20.27 21.18
C ARG A 378 -6.64 21.70 21.43
N VAL A 379 -7.57 22.66 21.34
CA VAL A 379 -7.36 24.06 21.69
C VAL A 379 -8.07 24.32 23.03
N PRO A 380 -7.43 24.93 24.05
CA PRO A 380 -6.12 25.59 24.02
C PRO A 380 -4.89 24.68 24.16
N GLU A 381 -4.97 23.52 24.84
CA GLU A 381 -3.87 22.54 25.00
C GLU A 381 -4.45 21.11 25.03
N GLY A 382 -3.62 20.09 24.75
CA GLY A 382 -3.98 18.66 24.78
C GLY A 382 -3.99 17.95 23.43
N ALA A 383 -4.09 16.62 23.45
CA ALA A 383 -4.29 15.80 22.26
C ALA A 383 -5.53 14.90 22.37
N THR A 384 -6.00 14.42 21.23
CA THR A 384 -7.11 13.49 21.13
C THR A 384 -6.75 12.39 20.16
N PHE A 385 -6.72 11.17 20.68
CA PHE A 385 -6.60 9.96 19.87
C PHE A 385 -7.99 9.39 19.63
N LEU A 386 -8.35 9.21 18.36
CA LEU A 386 -9.65 8.72 17.93
C LEU A 386 -9.49 7.39 17.19
N VAL A 387 -10.07 6.34 17.76
CA VAL A 387 -10.20 5.01 17.17
C VAL A 387 -11.61 4.89 16.58
N LYS A 388 -11.70 4.44 15.33
CA LYS A 388 -12.95 4.09 14.65
C LYS A 388 -12.97 2.60 14.35
N LEU A 389 -14.01 1.88 14.80
CA LEU A 389 -14.17 0.45 14.55
C LEU A 389 -15.47 0.17 13.78
N PRO A 390 -15.45 -0.66 12.72
CA PRO A 390 -16.66 -1.06 12.01
C PRO A 390 -17.48 -2.07 12.82
N LEU A 391 -18.80 -2.00 12.67
CA LEU A 391 -19.70 -3.03 13.18
C LEU A 391 -19.67 -4.26 12.26
N GLY A 392 -18.93 -5.30 12.67
CA GLY A 392 -19.02 -6.63 12.04
C GLY A 392 -20.45 -7.16 12.11
N GLY A 393 -20.86 -7.94 11.09
CA GLY A 393 -22.24 -8.36 10.83
C GLY A 393 -23.08 -8.75 12.06
N MET A 394 -24.33 -8.26 12.08
CA MET A 394 -25.30 -8.48 13.15
C MET A 394 -25.78 -9.93 13.18
N THR A 395 -25.42 -10.67 14.24
CA THR A 395 -26.26 -11.70 14.85
C THR A 395 -25.88 -11.81 16.33
N SER A 396 -26.79 -11.42 17.22
CA SER A 396 -26.75 -11.67 18.67
C SER A 396 -27.68 -12.85 19.01
N PRO A 397 -27.74 -13.37 20.26
CA PRO A 397 -26.93 -13.08 21.45
C PRO A 397 -26.52 -14.35 22.26
N GLY A 398 -25.75 -14.17 23.34
CA GLY A 398 -25.57 -15.19 24.38
C GLY A 398 -24.89 -14.66 25.64
N ASP A 399 -25.70 -14.33 26.64
CA ASP A 399 -25.35 -13.97 28.02
C ASP A 399 -24.40 -14.99 28.68
N ALA A 400 -23.40 -14.49 29.42
CA ALA A 400 -22.87 -15.14 30.62
C ALA A 400 -21.97 -14.17 31.39
N SER A 401 -22.58 -13.33 32.22
CA SER A 401 -21.90 -12.67 33.32
C SER A 401 -21.78 -13.66 34.49
N LEU A 402 -20.56 -13.88 34.98
CA LEU A 402 -20.34 -14.59 36.25
C LEU A 402 -19.29 -13.84 37.10
N ASN A 403 -19.81 -13.09 38.08
CA ASN A 403 -19.09 -12.69 39.28
C ASN A 403 -18.76 -13.94 40.10
N VAL A 404 -17.52 -14.06 40.62
CA VAL A 404 -17.21 -15.06 41.66
C VAL A 404 -16.46 -14.41 42.82
N VAL A 405 -17.08 -14.56 43.99
CA VAL A 405 -16.64 -14.13 45.33
C VAL A 405 -15.56 -15.10 45.87
N HIS A 406 -14.55 -14.54 46.54
CA HIS A 406 -13.45 -15.29 47.17
C HIS A 406 -13.91 -16.27 48.27
N ARG A 407 -13.52 -17.55 48.14
CA ARG A 407 -13.32 -18.47 49.27
C ARG A 407 -12.09 -19.36 49.05
N SER A 408 -11.30 -19.55 50.10
CA SER A 408 -10.06 -20.33 50.16
C SER A 408 -10.32 -21.83 49.93
N LEU A 409 -9.47 -22.48 49.11
CA LEU A 409 -9.53 -23.92 48.83
C LEU A 409 -8.75 -24.72 49.90
N PRO A 410 -9.26 -25.86 50.38
CA PRO A 410 -8.51 -26.76 51.25
C PRO A 410 -7.34 -27.45 50.52
N GLY A 411 -6.32 -27.91 51.26
CA GLY A 411 -5.10 -28.52 50.70
C GLY A 411 -5.36 -29.79 49.87
N LYS A 412 -5.00 -29.76 48.59
CA LYS A 412 -5.18 -30.82 47.58
C LYS A 412 -3.82 -31.37 47.13
N ARG A 413 -3.77 -32.60 46.60
CA ARG A 413 -2.55 -33.19 46.04
C ARG A 413 -2.48 -32.98 44.53
N VAL A 414 -1.45 -32.29 44.06
CA VAL A 414 -1.27 -31.86 42.67
C VAL A 414 -0.05 -32.55 42.08
N LEU A 415 -0.19 -33.12 40.87
CA LEU A 415 0.92 -33.68 40.10
C LEU A 415 1.20 -32.77 38.90
N VAL A 416 2.45 -32.38 38.70
CA VAL A 416 2.88 -31.45 37.64
C VAL A 416 3.92 -32.13 36.76
N ILE A 417 3.77 -32.03 35.44
CA ILE A 417 4.79 -32.42 34.47
C ILE A 417 5.24 -31.22 33.64
N ASP A 418 6.53 -30.90 33.75
CA ASP A 418 7.24 -29.94 32.90
C ASP A 418 8.65 -30.48 32.66
N SER A 419 9.14 -30.40 31.43
CA SER A 419 10.49 -30.84 31.06
C SER A 419 11.58 -29.85 31.50
N ASP A 420 11.19 -28.62 31.87
CA ASP A 420 12.11 -27.60 32.38
C ASP A 420 12.10 -27.59 33.92
N GLU A 421 13.26 -27.88 34.51
CA GLU A 421 13.47 -27.97 35.96
C GLU A 421 13.12 -26.67 36.69
N LYS A 422 13.37 -25.52 36.08
CA LYS A 422 13.12 -24.20 36.69
C LYS A 422 11.64 -23.86 36.67
N ASN A 423 10.94 -24.16 35.57
CA ASN A 423 9.49 -24.00 35.49
C ASN A 423 8.78 -24.94 36.47
N LEU A 424 9.26 -26.17 36.59
CA LEU A 424 8.73 -27.14 37.55
C LEU A 424 8.94 -26.66 38.99
N ALA A 425 10.12 -26.14 39.33
CA ALA A 425 10.41 -25.58 40.65
C ALA A 425 9.49 -24.39 40.97
N LEU A 426 9.30 -23.46 40.02
CA LEU A 426 8.39 -22.33 40.18
C LEU A 426 6.94 -22.77 40.43
N LEU A 427 6.42 -23.69 39.62
CA LEU A 427 5.06 -24.22 39.79
C LEU A 427 4.91 -24.94 41.13
N GLN A 428 5.91 -25.71 41.55
CA GLN A 428 5.89 -26.36 42.85
C GLN A 428 5.86 -25.33 44.00
N ASP A 429 6.67 -24.27 43.93
CA ASP A 429 6.71 -23.27 44.98
C ASP A 429 5.40 -22.47 45.06
N VAL A 430 4.81 -22.09 43.91
CA VAL A 430 3.51 -21.42 43.87
C VAL A 430 2.39 -22.30 44.42
N VAL A 431 2.31 -23.56 44.00
CA VAL A 431 1.26 -24.48 44.45
C VAL A 431 1.38 -24.81 45.95
N ARG A 432 2.62 -24.92 46.48
CA ARG A 432 2.85 -25.06 47.94
C ARG A 432 2.42 -23.82 48.69
N HIS A 433 2.71 -22.63 48.16
CA HIS A 433 2.31 -21.36 48.76
C HIS A 433 0.78 -21.23 48.84
N LEU A 434 0.05 -21.75 47.85
CA LEU A 434 -1.41 -21.82 47.84
C LEU A 434 -2.00 -22.87 48.82
N GLY A 435 -1.17 -23.56 49.60
CA GLY A 435 -1.60 -24.50 50.64
C GLY A 435 -1.87 -25.92 50.14
N HIS A 436 -1.42 -26.26 48.92
CA HIS A 436 -1.58 -27.57 48.32
C HIS A 436 -0.28 -28.39 48.39
N GLN A 437 -0.39 -29.71 48.38
CA GLN A 437 0.76 -30.61 48.23
C GLN A 437 1.04 -30.79 46.74
N VAL A 438 2.28 -30.61 46.31
CA VAL A 438 2.64 -30.70 44.89
C VAL A 438 3.89 -31.54 44.69
N GLU A 439 3.80 -32.39 43.68
CA GLU A 439 4.88 -33.24 43.20
C GLU A 439 5.13 -32.96 41.73
N GLY A 440 6.41 -32.94 41.35
CA GLY A 440 6.82 -32.75 39.97
C GLY A 440 7.45 -34.02 39.41
N VAL A 441 7.22 -34.26 38.13
CA VAL A 441 7.82 -35.33 37.34
C VAL A 441 8.35 -34.78 36.03
N TYR A 442 9.42 -35.38 35.52
CA TYR A 442 10.13 -34.89 34.33
C TYR A 442 9.82 -35.72 33.08
N SER A 443 9.28 -36.92 33.27
CA SER A 443 9.00 -37.85 32.18
C SER A 443 7.53 -38.31 32.17
N PRO A 444 6.91 -38.45 30.98
CA PRO A 444 5.57 -38.99 30.85
C PRO A 444 5.42 -40.41 31.43
N GLN A 445 6.48 -41.23 31.40
CA GLN A 445 6.48 -42.57 31.99
C GLN A 445 6.39 -42.53 33.51
N GLU A 446 7.20 -41.67 34.15
CA GLU A 446 7.16 -41.48 35.60
C GLU A 446 5.79 -40.98 36.06
N LEU A 447 5.15 -40.07 35.29
CA LEU A 447 3.78 -39.62 35.55
C LEU A 447 2.80 -40.80 35.56
N LEU A 448 2.85 -41.65 34.53
CA LEU A 448 1.95 -42.80 34.41
C LEU A 448 2.17 -43.84 35.53
N GLU A 449 3.42 -44.04 35.97
CA GLU A 449 3.72 -44.93 37.10
C GLU A 449 3.16 -44.37 38.43
N ARG A 450 3.28 -43.06 38.66
CA ARG A 450 2.81 -42.41 39.89
C ARG A 450 1.30 -42.38 40.00
N ILE A 451 0.57 -42.06 38.93
CA ILE A 451 -0.92 -42.05 38.97
C ILE A 451 -1.51 -43.44 39.25
N VAL A 452 -0.77 -44.53 39.01
CA VAL A 452 -1.19 -45.89 39.36
C VAL A 452 -0.93 -46.18 40.84
N ARG A 453 0.18 -45.69 41.40
CA ARG A 453 0.59 -45.94 42.80
C ARG A 453 -0.08 -45.03 43.81
N GLU A 454 -0.38 -43.78 43.44
CA GLU A 454 -0.79 -42.73 44.36
C GLU A 454 -2.01 -41.96 43.85
N SER A 455 -2.82 -41.41 44.78
CA SER A 455 -3.98 -40.59 44.44
C SER A 455 -3.64 -39.11 44.42
N TYR A 456 -3.95 -38.45 43.31
CA TYR A 456 -3.87 -37.00 43.12
C TYR A 456 -5.26 -36.44 42.85
N ASP A 457 -5.48 -35.18 43.22
CA ASP A 457 -6.72 -34.44 43.01
C ASP A 457 -6.69 -33.58 41.73
N LEU A 458 -5.49 -33.20 41.26
CA LEU A 458 -5.31 -32.30 40.13
C LEU A 458 -4.06 -32.69 39.34
N LEU A 459 -4.14 -32.62 38.02
CA LEU A 459 -3.03 -32.88 37.11
C LEU A 459 -2.70 -31.64 36.29
N ILE A 460 -1.44 -31.23 36.25
CA ILE A 460 -0.97 -30.12 35.43
C ILE A 460 -0.01 -30.66 34.37
N ILE A 461 -0.36 -30.50 33.09
CA ILE A 461 0.33 -31.09 31.94
C ILE A 461 0.86 -30.01 31.02
N ARG A 462 2.17 -29.95 30.78
CA ARG A 462 2.71 -29.15 29.68
C ARG A 462 2.31 -29.75 28.32
N ILE A 463 1.85 -28.91 27.39
CA ILE A 463 1.46 -29.36 26.04
C ILE A 463 2.67 -29.85 25.27
N ASP A 464 3.73 -29.05 25.19
CA ASP A 464 4.94 -29.42 24.48
C ASP A 464 5.90 -30.17 25.41
N LEU A 465 5.75 -31.49 25.46
CA LEU A 465 6.63 -32.39 26.19
C LEU A 465 7.55 -33.17 25.21
N PRO A 466 8.85 -33.30 25.51
CA PRO A 466 9.77 -34.07 24.67
C PRO A 466 9.39 -35.55 24.67
N GLY A 467 9.17 -36.10 23.47
CA GLY A 467 8.89 -37.52 23.22
C GLY A 467 7.42 -37.89 23.10
N ILE A 468 6.54 -37.34 23.93
CA ILE A 468 5.08 -37.55 23.87
C ILE A 468 4.38 -36.22 24.10
N ASP A 469 3.57 -35.81 23.12
CA ASP A 469 2.72 -34.61 23.18
C ASP A 469 1.69 -34.67 24.32
N GLY A 470 1.41 -33.54 24.97
CA GLY A 470 0.52 -33.41 26.13
C GLY A 470 -0.88 -34.02 25.93
N PRO A 471 -1.58 -33.73 24.82
CA PRO A 471 -2.80 -34.43 24.38
C PRO A 471 -2.70 -35.96 24.33
N ALA A 472 -1.59 -36.51 23.85
CA ALA A 472 -1.39 -37.95 23.81
C ALA A 472 -1.18 -38.55 25.21
N LEU A 473 -0.49 -37.81 26.09
CA LEU A 473 -0.37 -38.16 27.50
C LEU A 473 -1.73 -38.12 28.20
N TYR A 474 -2.52 -37.07 27.98
CA TYR A 474 -3.87 -36.91 28.53
C TYR A 474 -4.77 -38.10 28.16
N ARG A 475 -4.79 -38.51 26.89
CA ARG A 475 -5.57 -39.67 26.44
C ARG A 475 -5.20 -40.95 27.20
N ARG A 476 -3.91 -41.14 27.53
CA ARG A 476 -3.45 -42.29 28.33
C ARG A 476 -3.87 -42.16 29.79
N VAL A 477 -3.80 -40.97 30.38
CA VAL A 477 -4.30 -40.72 31.74
C VAL A 477 -5.80 -40.97 31.81
N HIS A 478 -6.58 -40.51 30.83
CA HIS A 478 -8.02 -40.71 30.77
C HIS A 478 -8.42 -42.20 30.72
N LEU A 479 -7.63 -43.05 30.04
CA LEU A 479 -7.84 -44.50 30.02
C LEU A 479 -7.56 -45.19 31.36
N ILE A 480 -6.62 -44.66 32.16
CA ILE A 480 -6.19 -45.26 33.43
C ILE A 480 -7.02 -44.71 34.60
N ARG A 481 -7.21 -43.39 34.64
CA ARG A 481 -7.93 -42.63 35.67
C ARG A 481 -8.77 -41.51 35.04
N PRO A 482 -9.99 -41.82 34.58
CA PRO A 482 -10.87 -40.81 33.98
C PRO A 482 -11.23 -39.69 34.98
N GLU A 483 -11.38 -40.02 36.27
CA GLU A 483 -11.66 -39.05 37.34
C GLU A 483 -10.55 -38.00 37.50
N LEU A 484 -9.27 -38.40 37.41
CA LEU A 484 -8.15 -37.47 37.49
C LEU A 484 -8.02 -36.64 36.20
N ALA A 485 -8.32 -37.25 35.04
CA ALA A 485 -8.26 -36.56 33.75
C ALA A 485 -9.31 -35.44 33.62
N GLN A 486 -10.44 -35.52 34.33
CA GLN A 486 -11.41 -34.43 34.38
C GLN A 486 -10.85 -33.17 35.06
N HIS A 487 -10.00 -33.37 36.08
CA HIS A 487 -9.34 -32.31 36.83
C HIS A 487 -7.93 -32.02 36.28
N ALA A 488 -7.77 -32.00 34.96
CA ALA A 488 -6.50 -31.69 34.32
C ALA A 488 -6.42 -30.23 33.83
N ILE A 489 -5.26 -29.61 34.00
CA ILE A 489 -4.92 -28.29 33.50
C ILE A 489 -3.79 -28.45 32.47
N PHE A 490 -3.93 -27.82 31.32
CA PHE A 490 -2.85 -27.74 30.35
C PHE A 490 -2.05 -26.45 30.52
N ILE A 491 -0.72 -26.55 30.39
CA ILE A 491 0.17 -25.41 30.29
C ILE A 491 0.69 -25.33 28.86
N ALA A 492 0.48 -24.18 28.22
CA ALA A 492 1.01 -23.91 26.89
C ALA A 492 1.79 -22.61 26.85
N ASP A 493 2.73 -22.55 25.92
CA ASP A 493 3.33 -21.29 25.47
C ASP A 493 2.30 -20.54 24.59
N ASP A 494 2.54 -19.25 24.30
CA ASP A 494 1.63 -18.40 23.50
C ASP A 494 1.35 -18.95 22.08
N MET A 495 2.17 -19.90 21.61
CA MET A 495 2.08 -20.54 20.30
C MET A 495 1.52 -21.97 20.43
N LEU A 496 0.21 -22.10 20.34
CA LEU A 496 -0.44 -23.41 20.17
C LEU A 496 -0.57 -23.75 18.69
N SER A 497 -0.22 -24.97 18.31
CA SER A 497 -0.53 -25.45 16.96
C SER A 497 -2.05 -25.51 16.72
N ASP A 498 -2.49 -25.41 15.47
CA ASP A 498 -3.91 -25.57 15.09
C ASP A 498 -4.48 -26.92 15.56
N GLU A 499 -3.63 -27.95 15.63
CA GLU A 499 -3.99 -29.29 16.11
C GLU A 499 -4.23 -29.30 17.62
N HIS A 500 -3.37 -28.64 18.39
CA HIS A 500 -3.52 -28.51 19.84
C HIS A 500 -4.74 -27.67 20.22
N SER A 501 -4.99 -26.58 19.49
CA SER A 501 -6.14 -25.69 19.73
C SER A 501 -7.46 -26.44 19.53
N ARG A 502 -7.59 -27.21 18.44
CA ARG A 502 -8.78 -28.04 18.18
C ARG A 502 -8.97 -29.14 19.23
N PHE A 503 -7.89 -29.74 19.71
CA PHE A 503 -7.95 -30.77 20.74
C PHE A 503 -8.42 -30.21 22.09
N LEU A 504 -7.92 -29.03 22.47
CA LEU A 504 -8.36 -28.34 23.67
C LEU A 504 -9.79 -27.82 23.57
N GLU A 505 -10.26 -27.38 22.39
CA GLU A 505 -11.67 -27.00 22.21
C GLU A 505 -12.64 -28.18 22.41
N GLN A 506 -12.19 -29.40 22.09
CA GLN A 506 -12.98 -30.62 22.29
C GLN A 506 -13.02 -31.09 23.75
N LEU A 507 -12.06 -30.66 24.58
CA LEU A 507 -11.95 -31.02 25.98
C LEU A 507 -12.29 -29.81 26.84
N SER A 508 -13.26 -29.90 27.75
CA SER A 508 -13.57 -28.80 28.68
C SER A 508 -12.50 -28.59 29.78
N CYS A 509 -11.24 -28.92 29.51
CA CYS A 509 -10.11 -28.77 30.43
C CYS A 509 -9.58 -27.33 30.42
N PRO A 510 -9.28 -26.73 31.60
CA PRO A 510 -8.69 -25.39 31.67
C PRO A 510 -7.28 -25.32 31.06
N LEU A 511 -6.99 -24.22 30.37
CA LEU A 511 -5.69 -23.91 29.78
C LEU A 511 -5.05 -22.72 30.52
N LEU A 512 -3.81 -22.89 30.94
CA LEU A 512 -2.95 -21.85 31.50
C LEU A 512 -1.88 -21.46 30.46
N ARG A 513 -1.91 -20.21 29.99
CA ARG A 513 -0.96 -19.69 28.98
C ARG A 513 0.22 -19.00 29.65
N LYS A 514 1.44 -19.29 29.18
CA LYS A 514 2.66 -18.59 29.60
C LYS A 514 2.79 -17.26 28.84
N PRO A 515 3.22 -16.14 29.48
CA PRO A 515 3.54 -16.03 30.91
C PRO A 515 2.28 -15.92 31.77
N PHE A 516 2.24 -16.66 32.88
CA PHE A 516 1.14 -16.64 33.85
C PHE A 516 1.57 -16.01 35.18
N SER A 517 0.66 -15.30 35.83
CA SER A 517 0.84 -14.81 37.20
C SER A 517 0.40 -15.85 38.23
N ILE A 518 0.77 -15.65 39.50
CA ILE A 518 0.28 -16.48 40.62
C ILE A 518 -1.26 -16.49 40.68
N ALA A 519 -1.89 -15.36 40.36
CA ALA A 519 -3.36 -15.23 40.33
C ALA A 519 -3.99 -16.07 39.21
N ASP A 520 -3.32 -16.19 38.05
CA ASP A 520 -3.80 -17.00 36.93
C ASP A 520 -3.75 -18.49 37.26
N ILE A 521 -2.68 -18.94 37.93
CA ILE A 521 -2.57 -20.31 38.43
C ILE A 521 -3.71 -20.60 39.41
N GLU A 522 -3.91 -19.74 40.42
CA GLU A 522 -4.96 -19.93 41.44
C GLU A 522 -6.36 -19.97 40.81
N ALA A 523 -6.67 -19.05 39.88
CA ALA A 523 -7.95 -19.01 39.19
C ALA A 523 -8.19 -20.26 38.34
N THR A 524 -7.16 -20.77 37.68
CA THR A 524 -7.25 -21.95 36.81
C THR A 524 -7.41 -23.23 37.62
N MET A 525 -6.66 -23.37 38.73
CA MET A 525 -6.81 -24.46 39.68
C MET A 525 -8.21 -24.54 40.28
N ARG A 526 -8.82 -23.38 40.60
CA ARG A 526 -10.21 -23.34 41.08
C ARG A 526 -11.20 -23.86 40.05
N ARG A 527 -11.07 -23.47 38.79
CA ARG A 527 -11.97 -23.94 37.72
C ARG A 527 -11.86 -25.46 37.54
N ALA A 528 -10.64 -25.97 37.51
CA ALA A 528 -10.36 -27.39 37.34
C ALA A 528 -10.86 -28.25 38.50
N LEU A 529 -10.96 -27.71 39.72
CA LEU A 529 -11.40 -28.42 40.92
C LEU A 529 -12.90 -28.25 41.24
N GLN A 530 -13.63 -27.46 40.45
CA GLN A 530 -15.08 -27.22 40.60
C GLN A 530 -15.93 -27.92 39.52
N THR A 531 -15.27 -28.54 38.53
CA THR A 531 -15.87 -29.38 37.49
C THR A 531 -15.91 -30.82 37.97
#